data_AF-A0A144J432-F1
#
_entry.id   AF-A0A144J432-F1
#
_cell.length_a   1.000
_cell.length_b   1.000
_cell.length_c   1.000
_cell.angle_alpha   90.00
_cell.angle_beta   90.00
_cell.angle_gamma   90.00
#
_symmetry.space_group_name_H-M   'P 1'
#
loop_
_entity.id
_entity.type
_entity.pdbx_description
1 polymer ?
#
loop_
_entity_poly.entity_id
_entity_poly.type
_entity_poly.pdbx_seq_one_letter_code
_entity_poly.pdbx_strand_id
1 'polypeptide(L)'
;MPAQIAAILAHELVHAAVGIPAGHGKAFKRVALGLGLVGKMRATVPGEAFLAAVAPILDAAGPLPHARLDTGGETTAPKKQKARMLKCECMECGYTVGTARKWLEQAGAPLCPIEDHGQMSHEPLDDDEPED
;
A
#
# COMPACT_ATOMS: atom_id res chain seq x y z
N MET A 1 -12.77 11.62 17.75
CA MET A 1 -11.56 10.80 17.62
C MET A 1 -10.20 11.54 17.82
N PRO A 2 -10.06 12.62 18.63
CA PRO A 2 -8.73 13.21 18.87
C PRO A 2 -7.74 12.28 19.61
N ALA A 3 -8.20 11.55 20.62
CA ALA A 3 -7.35 10.65 21.41
C ALA A 3 -6.76 9.49 20.59
N GLN A 4 -7.52 8.97 19.62
CA GLN A 4 -7.02 7.92 18.73
C GLN A 4 -5.97 8.47 17.75
N ILE A 5 -6.19 9.66 17.20
CA ILE A 5 -5.20 10.33 16.33
C ILE A 5 -3.93 10.62 17.12
N ALA A 6 -4.04 11.08 18.36
CA ALA A 6 -2.89 11.27 19.24
C ALA A 6 -2.16 9.95 19.53
N ALA A 7 -2.86 8.84 19.70
CA ALA A 7 -2.24 7.52 19.90
C ALA A 7 -1.49 7.04 18.65
N ILE A 8 -2.04 7.28 17.45
CA ILE A 8 -1.35 7.00 16.19
C ILE A 8 -0.12 7.89 16.07
N LEU A 9 -0.26 9.20 16.31
CA LEU A 9 0.89 10.11 16.30
C LEU A 9 1.97 9.69 17.29
N ALA A 10 1.58 9.28 18.50
CA ALA A 10 2.51 8.79 19.51
C ALA A 10 3.27 7.55 19.01
N HIS A 11 2.61 6.61 18.32
CA HIS A 11 3.26 5.46 17.69
C HIS A 11 4.36 5.89 16.71
N GLU A 12 4.05 6.85 15.82
CA GLU A 12 5.02 7.36 14.85
C GLU A 12 6.16 8.15 15.52
N LEU A 13 5.87 8.90 16.58
CA LEU A 13 6.88 9.58 17.38
C LEU A 13 7.82 8.59 18.08
N VAL A 14 7.34 7.41 18.48
CA VAL A 14 8.23 6.36 18.98
C VAL A 14 9.19 5.93 17.89
N HIS A 15 8.73 5.68 16.65
CA HIS A 15 9.62 5.36 15.53
C HIS A 15 10.69 6.44 15.30
N ALA A 16 10.30 7.71 15.36
CA ALA A 16 11.23 8.83 15.24
C ALA A 16 12.27 8.84 16.38
N ALA A 17 11.84 8.59 17.62
CA ALA A 17 12.70 8.63 18.79
C ALA A 17 13.69 7.45 18.88
N VAL A 18 13.27 6.24 18.48
CA VAL A 18 14.13 5.03 18.55
C VAL A 18 14.89 4.75 17.25
N GLY A 19 14.60 5.50 16.20
CA GLY A 19 15.14 5.31 14.85
C GLY A 19 14.37 4.27 14.03
N ILE A 20 14.13 4.59 12.75
CA ILE A 20 13.42 3.73 11.78
C ILE A 20 13.96 2.28 11.75
N PRO A 21 15.29 2.03 11.75
CA PRO A 21 15.82 0.66 11.70
C PRO A 21 15.42 -0.24 12.87
N ALA A 22 15.05 0.33 14.02
CA ALA A 22 14.59 -0.46 15.17
C ALA A 22 13.22 -1.11 14.95
N GLY A 23 12.46 -0.64 13.94
CA GLY A 23 11.12 -1.12 13.62
C GLY A 23 10.23 -1.18 14.87
N HIS A 24 9.53 -2.30 15.06
CA HIS A 24 8.72 -2.58 16.25
C HIS A 24 9.44 -3.48 17.27
N GLY A 25 10.78 -3.39 17.32
CA GLY A 25 11.65 -4.22 18.16
C GLY A 25 11.67 -3.83 19.65
N LYS A 26 12.66 -4.33 20.40
CA LYS A 26 12.75 -4.15 21.87
C LYS A 26 12.75 -2.68 22.29
N ALA A 27 13.48 -1.82 21.57
CA ALA A 27 13.57 -0.39 21.87
C ALA A 27 12.22 0.30 21.67
N PHE A 28 11.55 0.07 20.54
CA PHE A 28 10.20 0.55 20.27
C PHE A 28 9.22 0.10 21.35
N LYS A 29 9.18 -1.21 21.64
CA LYS A 29 8.26 -1.79 22.63
C LYS A 29 8.42 -1.14 24.01
N ARG A 30 9.66 -0.91 24.45
CA ARG A 30 9.94 -0.27 25.74
C ARG A 30 9.34 1.13 25.82
N VAL A 31 9.53 1.96 24.79
CA VAL A 31 9.03 3.34 24.77
C VAL A 31 7.51 3.36 24.60
N ALA A 32 6.96 2.58 23.67
CA ALA A 32 5.52 2.51 23.44
C ALA A 32 4.74 2.09 24.70
N LEU A 33 5.20 1.05 25.40
CA LEU A 33 4.61 0.64 26.68
C LEU A 33 4.79 1.72 27.76
N GLY A 34 5.94 2.41 27.80
CA GLY A 34 6.20 3.50 28.74
C GLY A 34 5.27 4.70 28.55
N LEU A 35 4.83 4.97 27.31
CA LEU A 35 3.81 5.97 27.01
C LEU A 35 2.38 5.51 27.37
N GLY A 36 2.18 4.24 27.70
CA GLY A 36 0.85 3.66 27.96
C GLY A 36 0.13 3.17 26.71
N LEU A 37 0.82 2.99 25.58
CA LEU A 37 0.29 2.26 24.43
C LEU A 37 0.31 0.75 24.70
N VAL A 38 -0.67 0.01 24.19
CA VAL A 38 -0.83 -1.43 24.43
C VAL A 38 -1.15 -2.20 23.13
N GLY A 39 -1.23 -3.53 23.22
CA GLY A 39 -1.57 -4.40 22.09
C GLY A 39 -0.37 -4.83 21.25
N LYS A 40 -0.60 -5.15 19.98
CA LYS A 40 0.46 -5.56 19.04
C LYS A 40 1.32 -4.35 18.71
N MET A 41 2.65 -4.44 18.79
CA MET A 41 3.52 -3.28 18.54
C MET A 41 3.42 -2.72 17.13
N ARG A 42 3.03 -3.53 16.13
CA ARG A 42 2.74 -3.09 14.75
C ARG A 42 1.39 -2.37 14.58
N ALA A 43 0.55 -2.39 15.61
CA ALA A 43 -0.82 -1.89 15.61
C ALA A 43 -1.25 -1.58 17.05
N THR A 44 -0.54 -0.64 17.69
CA THR A 44 -0.79 -0.29 19.08
C THR A 44 -2.12 0.43 19.24
N VAL A 45 -2.73 0.31 20.41
CA VAL A 45 -3.93 1.06 20.81
C VAL A 45 -3.65 1.83 22.10
N PRO A 46 -4.36 2.94 22.38
CA PRO A 46 -4.16 3.67 23.63
C PRO A 46 -4.69 2.87 24.82
N GLY A 47 -3.86 2.69 25.85
CA GLY A 47 -4.30 2.23 27.16
C GLY A 47 -4.80 3.38 28.04
N GLU A 48 -5.34 3.06 29.21
CA GLU A 48 -5.89 4.04 30.15
C GLU A 48 -4.87 5.11 30.57
N ALA A 49 -3.62 4.69 30.83
CA ALA A 49 -2.54 5.61 31.18
C ALA A 49 -2.26 6.63 30.07
N PHE A 50 -2.25 6.21 28.81
CA PHE A 50 -2.08 7.11 27.67
C PHE A 50 -3.26 8.07 27.55
N LEU A 51 -4.49 7.57 27.68
CA LEU A 51 -5.71 8.39 27.60
C LEU A 51 -5.73 9.48 28.68
N ALA A 52 -5.38 9.12 29.92
CA ALA A 52 -5.29 10.08 31.01
C ALA A 52 -4.21 11.15 30.78
N ALA A 53 -3.03 10.73 30.29
CA ALA A 53 -1.92 11.64 30.03
C ALA A 53 -2.18 12.61 28.86
N VAL A 54 -2.86 12.15 27.81
CA VAL A 54 -3.06 12.92 26.59
C VAL A 54 -4.26 13.86 26.65
N ALA A 55 -5.23 13.59 27.54
CA ALA A 55 -6.44 14.41 27.71
C ALA A 55 -6.15 15.92 27.92
N PRO A 56 -5.30 16.37 28.85
CA PRO A 56 -5.01 17.79 29.02
C PRO A 56 -4.27 18.41 27.83
N ILE A 57 -3.48 17.62 27.08
CA ILE A 57 -2.79 18.08 25.87
C ILE A 57 -3.81 18.37 24.76
N LEU A 58 -4.79 17.47 24.59
CA LEU A 58 -5.84 17.62 23.59
C LEU A 58 -6.78 18.77 23.93
N ASP A 59 -7.09 18.97 25.20
CA ASP A 59 -7.87 20.12 25.66
C ASP A 59 -7.18 21.45 25.30
N ALA A 60 -5.87 21.54 25.58
CA ALA A 60 -5.06 22.70 25.22
C ALA A 60 -4.88 22.88 23.70
N ALA A 61 -4.77 21.79 22.94
CA ALA A 61 -4.66 21.83 21.47
C ALA A 61 -5.96 22.27 20.78
N GLY A 62 -7.10 22.14 21.46
CA GLY A 62 -8.41 22.53 20.96
C GLY A 62 -8.99 21.57 19.91
N PRO A 63 -10.09 21.96 19.25
CA PRO A 63 -10.77 21.13 18.27
C PRO A 63 -9.83 20.77 17.11
N LEU A 64 -9.73 19.47 16.79
CA LEU A 64 -8.92 19.03 15.67
C LEU A 64 -9.51 19.57 14.36
N PRO A 65 -8.75 20.33 13.54
CA PRO A 65 -9.25 20.85 12.28
C PRO A 65 -9.32 19.70 11.28
N HIS A 66 -10.46 19.02 11.24
CA HIS A 66 -10.72 17.91 10.32
C HIS A 66 -10.98 18.42 8.89
N ALA A 67 -10.01 19.10 8.28
CA ALA A 67 -9.96 19.14 6.83
C ALA A 67 -9.64 17.71 6.35
N ARG A 68 -10.44 17.18 5.43
CA ARG A 68 -10.21 15.86 4.85
C ARG A 68 -8.81 15.86 4.22
N LEU A 69 -7.91 14.98 4.67
CA LEU A 69 -6.65 14.74 3.98
C LEU A 69 -7.00 14.23 2.57
N ASP A 70 -6.63 14.98 1.55
CA ASP A 70 -6.84 14.58 0.17
C ASP A 70 -5.83 13.48 -0.19
N THR A 71 -6.23 12.23 0.02
CA THR A 71 -5.46 11.05 -0.38
C THR A 71 -5.55 10.78 -1.89
N GLY A 72 -6.24 11.63 -2.65
CA GLY A 72 -6.26 11.61 -4.12
C GLY A 72 -5.16 12.46 -4.74
N GLY A 73 -4.42 13.25 -3.94
CA GLY A 73 -3.28 14.06 -4.39
C GLY A 73 -2.00 13.25 -4.62
N GLU A 74 -0.93 13.97 -5.00
CA GLU A 74 0.40 13.39 -5.18
C GLU A 74 0.88 12.67 -3.92
N THR A 75 1.25 11.41 -4.05
CA THR A 75 1.74 10.56 -2.96
C THR A 75 3.20 10.21 -3.18
N THR A 76 3.99 10.20 -2.10
CA THR A 76 5.36 9.67 -2.11
C THR A 76 5.41 8.14 -2.10
N ALA A 77 4.26 7.48 -1.94
CA ALA A 77 4.17 6.04 -2.10
C ALA A 77 4.55 5.68 -3.55
N PRO A 78 5.41 4.65 -3.76
CA PRO A 78 5.69 4.15 -5.09
C PRO A 78 4.37 3.88 -5.81
N LYS A 79 4.22 4.43 -7.01
CA LYS A 79 3.03 4.25 -7.84
C LYS A 79 2.73 2.75 -7.91
N LYS A 80 1.51 2.35 -7.50
CA LYS A 80 1.11 0.95 -7.57
C LYS A 80 1.33 0.47 -9.00
N GLN A 81 2.28 -0.44 -9.18
CA GLN A 81 2.59 -1.00 -10.49
C GLN A 81 1.36 -1.81 -10.91
N LYS A 82 0.58 -1.27 -11.85
CA LYS A 82 -0.53 -2.03 -12.45
C LYS A 82 0.11 -3.11 -13.30
N ALA A 83 -0.31 -4.37 -13.12
CA ALA A 83 0.05 -5.43 -14.04
C ALA A 83 -0.50 -5.05 -15.43
N ARG A 84 0.38 -4.63 -16.33
CA ARG A 84 0.05 -4.32 -17.73
C ARG A 84 -0.05 -5.63 -18.52
N MET A 85 -1.07 -6.43 -18.21
CA MET A 85 -1.35 -7.67 -18.95
C MET A 85 -1.96 -7.29 -20.30
N LEU A 86 -1.35 -7.75 -21.39
CA LEU A 86 -1.83 -7.60 -22.76
C LEU A 86 -2.85 -8.68 -23.07
N LYS A 87 -3.97 -8.27 -23.67
CA LYS A 87 -5.06 -9.18 -24.03
C LYS A 87 -4.67 -9.98 -25.27
N CYS A 88 -4.84 -11.29 -25.20
CA CYS A 88 -4.88 -12.18 -26.34
C CYS A 88 -6.30 -12.70 -26.51
N GLU A 89 -6.76 -12.84 -27.75
CA GLU A 89 -8.11 -13.29 -28.10
C GLU A 89 -8.07 -14.33 -29.21
N CYS A 90 -8.81 -15.43 -29.04
CA CYS A 90 -8.99 -16.43 -30.08
C CYS A 90 -10.04 -15.93 -31.07
N MET A 91 -9.69 -15.85 -32.34
CA MET A 91 -10.59 -15.35 -33.39
C MET A 91 -11.70 -16.34 -33.77
N GLU A 92 -11.58 -17.61 -33.39
CA GLU A 92 -12.58 -18.65 -33.68
C GLU A 92 -13.71 -18.68 -32.63
N CYS A 93 -13.35 -18.62 -31.34
CA CYS A 93 -14.31 -18.80 -30.24
C CYS A 93 -14.45 -17.61 -29.29
N GLY A 94 -13.64 -16.57 -29.44
CA GLY A 94 -13.65 -15.40 -28.56
C GLY A 94 -13.07 -15.66 -27.16
N TYR A 95 -12.39 -16.80 -26.93
CA TYR A 95 -11.67 -17.01 -25.67
C TYR A 95 -10.60 -15.95 -25.48
N THR A 96 -10.47 -15.39 -24.28
CA THR A 96 -9.50 -14.32 -23.99
C THR A 96 -8.59 -14.69 -22.83
N VAL A 97 -7.31 -14.34 -22.93
CA VAL A 97 -6.32 -14.48 -21.86
C VAL A 97 -5.45 -13.24 -21.77
N GLY A 98 -5.07 -12.84 -20.56
CA GLY A 98 -4.06 -11.80 -20.35
C GLY A 98 -2.68 -12.42 -20.22
N THR A 99 -1.66 -11.87 -20.89
CA THR A 99 -0.26 -12.26 -20.71
C THR A 99 0.66 -11.04 -20.61
N ALA A 100 1.88 -11.21 -20.07
CA ALA A 100 2.86 -10.12 -20.02
C ALA A 100 3.55 -9.93 -21.37
N ARG A 101 3.90 -8.69 -21.74
CA ARG A 101 4.65 -8.34 -22.97
C ARG A 101 5.86 -9.25 -23.20
N LYS A 102 6.65 -9.48 -22.14
CA LYS A 102 7.81 -10.38 -22.16
C LYS A 102 7.51 -11.75 -22.80
N TRP A 103 6.36 -12.34 -22.50
CA TRP A 103 6.01 -13.66 -23.02
C TRP A 103 5.55 -13.60 -24.48
N LEU A 104 4.92 -12.52 -24.91
CA LEU A 104 4.60 -12.31 -26.32
C LEU A 104 5.87 -12.14 -27.16
N GLU A 105 6.84 -11.37 -26.67
CA GLU A 105 8.12 -11.18 -27.36
C GLU A 105 8.94 -12.47 -27.43
N GLN A 106 8.99 -13.25 -26.34
CA GLN A 106 9.87 -14.42 -26.25
C GLN A 106 9.25 -15.70 -26.79
N ALA A 107 7.95 -15.90 -26.61
CA ALA A 107 7.26 -17.15 -26.91
C ALA A 107 6.07 -16.98 -27.87
N GLY A 108 5.71 -15.74 -28.24
CA GLY A 108 4.55 -15.46 -29.07
C GLY A 108 3.22 -15.55 -28.31
N ALA A 109 2.13 -15.35 -29.05
CA ALA A 109 0.79 -15.45 -28.52
C ALA A 109 0.47 -16.90 -28.07
N PRO A 110 -0.28 -17.09 -26.97
CA PRO A 110 -0.68 -18.42 -26.50
C PRO A 110 -1.61 -19.12 -27.50
N LEU A 111 -1.71 -20.45 -27.36
CA LEU A 111 -2.70 -21.25 -28.08
C LEU A 111 -4.05 -21.20 -27.37
N CYS A 112 -5.13 -21.24 -28.14
CA CYS A 112 -6.47 -21.44 -27.62
C CYS A 112 -6.57 -22.82 -26.95
N PRO A 113 -7.20 -22.95 -25.76
CA PRO A 113 -7.36 -24.24 -25.09
C PRO A 113 -8.42 -25.15 -25.73
N ILE A 114 -9.16 -24.67 -26.74
CA ILE A 114 -10.12 -25.49 -27.49
C ILE A 114 -9.36 -26.18 -28.62
N GLU A 115 -9.60 -27.48 -28.78
CA GLU A 115 -9.04 -28.28 -29.87
C GLU A 115 -9.27 -27.58 -31.23
N ASP A 116 -8.27 -27.64 -32.10
CA ASP A 116 -8.25 -27.04 -33.45
C ASP A 116 -8.29 -25.49 -33.55
N HIS A 117 -8.40 -24.74 -32.46
CA HIS A 117 -8.54 -23.26 -32.52
C HIS A 117 -7.21 -22.47 -32.59
N GLY A 118 -6.05 -23.14 -32.57
CA GLY A 118 -4.75 -22.55 -32.94
C GLY A 118 -4.26 -21.38 -32.09
N GLN A 119 -3.39 -20.54 -32.68
CA GLN A 119 -2.74 -19.41 -32.00
C GLN A 119 -3.68 -18.20 -31.86
N MET A 120 -3.68 -17.56 -30.70
CA MET A 120 -4.50 -16.39 -30.40
C MET A 120 -3.91 -15.09 -30.98
N SER A 121 -4.75 -14.07 -31.16
CA SER A 121 -4.36 -12.74 -31.66
C SER A 121 -4.16 -11.76 -30.50
N HIS A 122 -3.23 -10.80 -30.63
CA HIS A 122 -3.06 -9.67 -29.72
C HIS A 122 -2.75 -8.40 -30.51
N GLU A 123 -2.94 -7.24 -29.89
CA GLU A 123 -2.54 -5.95 -30.48
C GLU A 123 -1.02 -5.89 -30.71
N PRO A 124 -0.55 -5.21 -31.76
CA PRO A 124 0.88 -5.02 -32.00
C PRO A 124 1.60 -4.49 -30.76
N LEU A 125 2.81 -4.98 -30.52
CA LEU A 125 3.67 -4.41 -29.49
C LEU A 125 4.24 -3.12 -30.05
N ASP A 126 3.85 -1.96 -29.52
CA ASP A 126 4.51 -0.69 -29.88
C ASP A 126 6.00 -0.78 -29.50
N ASP A 127 6.87 -0.32 -30.40
CA ASP A 127 8.29 -0.13 -30.10
C ASP A 127 8.41 0.88 -28.96
N ASP A 128 9.10 0.50 -27.88
CA ASP A 128 9.37 1.40 -26.77
C ASP A 128 10.27 2.54 -27.30
N GLU A 129 9.71 3.71 -27.62
CA GLU A 129 10.48 4.95 -27.64
C GLU A 129 11.07 5.15 -26.22
N PRO A 130 12.37 5.45 -26.10
CA PRO A 130 12.98 5.62 -24.79
C PRO A 130 12.29 6.76 -24.05
N GLU A 131 11.66 6.45 -22.91
CA GLU A 131 11.20 7.46 -21.95
C GLU A 131 12.45 8.15 -21.35
N ASP A 132 12.69 9.41 -21.75
CA ASP A 132 13.66 10.35 -21.14
C ASP A 132 13.34 10.66 -19.67
#